data_AF-R9P4V7-F1
#
_entry.id   AF-R9P4V7-F1
#
_cell.length_a   1.000
_cell.length_b   1.000
_cell.length_c   1.000
_cell.angle_alpha   90.00
_cell.angle_beta   90.00
_cell.angle_gamma   90.00
#
_symmetry.space_group_name_H-M   'P 1'
#
loop_
_entity.id
_entity.type
_entity.pdbx_description
1 polymer ?
#
loop_
_entity_poly.entity_id
_entity_poly.type
_entity_poly.pdbx_seq_one_letter_code
_entity_poly.pdbx_strand_id
1 'polypeptide(L)'
;MLSTIGESGDTQCGLREHMSLRQRPVGVIGSRNMADQAASSPSDHPIPAHDGTPPRPSPRKRIRLNRVLGRIVPLILLIYTAFTYDLVIHRYAFRYLFLQQNRILLPVVWLLPTHGLLLLALRSYLYVFFAHDAEVHGQKISWLRRRLGAVFPSPSLARHQSSTSLGASLSTLLSHSSDLDVHISLCQPNGQPILCNRDACRDRPKSLRTRHCGDCGICRLGFDHHCAWFDNDVTSPATLRHFIGFLLSIPPLYLLGLAPLFTTAWRVVRSIHALSSTNVELRERWWRRWYSWIGGPAYRYLVGWGWAASKWAKMKEARLPHETVRAPVLVALGAAFALIAVALAANSIGNLCQGKLTIDVERHKAFHKLQQRLQKLQAAGKDGHEAKMVLIRQKMDSLAPVQFFKVSWKEQGKTERREEIVRLSVDQGLLFQGSTWDNLRYFLWSNSETNHAWSLSDSALRSVLEETSLAF
;
A
#
# COMPACT_ATOMS: atom_id res chain seq x y z
N MET A 1 8.33 -48.74 -7.85
CA MET A 1 8.28 -48.01 -9.15
C MET A 1 7.36 -46.79 -9.06
N LEU A 2 7.55 -45.98 -8.02
CA LEU A 2 6.87 -44.69 -7.81
C LEU A 2 7.88 -43.83 -7.04
N SER A 3 8.57 -42.94 -7.74
CA SER A 3 9.30 -41.82 -7.14
C SER A 3 9.63 -40.78 -8.22
N THR A 4 9.74 -39.53 -7.77
CA THR A 4 10.28 -38.34 -8.44
C THR A 4 9.54 -37.77 -9.65
N ILE A 5 8.63 -36.83 -9.38
CA ILE A 5 8.43 -35.65 -10.25
C ILE A 5 8.88 -34.43 -9.44
N GLY A 6 10.00 -33.86 -9.89
CA GLY A 6 10.65 -32.70 -9.31
C GLY A 6 10.02 -31.36 -9.72
N GLU A 7 10.06 -30.45 -8.76
CA GLU A 7 10.19 -28.99 -8.82
C GLU A 7 9.83 -28.30 -10.15
N SER A 8 8.67 -27.63 -10.13
CA SER A 8 8.23 -26.68 -11.15
C SER A 8 8.99 -25.36 -11.03
N GLY A 9 9.56 -24.91 -12.15
CA GLY A 9 10.31 -23.66 -12.26
C GLY A 9 9.50 -22.40 -11.97
N ASP A 10 10.14 -21.49 -11.22
CA ASP A 10 9.73 -20.11 -11.00
C ASP A 10 9.69 -19.32 -12.31
N THR A 11 8.51 -19.23 -12.92
CA THR A 11 8.23 -18.28 -14.00
C THR A 11 7.86 -16.93 -13.38
N GLN A 12 8.87 -16.10 -13.09
CA GLN A 12 8.69 -14.70 -12.74
C GLN A 12 8.11 -13.91 -13.92
N CYS A 13 6.80 -13.67 -13.90
CA CYS A 13 6.13 -12.74 -14.82
C CYS A 13 6.46 -11.29 -14.41
N GLY A 14 7.32 -10.64 -15.20
CA GLY A 14 7.81 -9.28 -14.96
C GLY A 14 6.80 -8.19 -15.29
N LEU A 15 5.88 -7.89 -14.37
CA LEU A 15 5.21 -6.59 -14.31
C LEU A 15 6.08 -5.64 -13.48
N ARG A 16 6.92 -4.85 -14.16
CA ARG A 16 7.72 -3.76 -13.55
C ARG A 16 6.80 -2.59 -13.21
N GLU A 17 6.31 -2.53 -11.98
CA GLU A 17 5.86 -1.26 -11.40
C GLU A 17 7.05 -0.49 -10.82
N HIS A 18 7.30 0.69 -11.37
CA HIS A 18 8.27 1.65 -10.83
C HIS A 18 7.71 2.34 -9.57
N MET A 19 7.57 1.62 -8.46
CA MET A 19 7.43 2.27 -7.15
C MET A 19 8.79 2.85 -6.73
N SER A 20 8.95 4.15 -6.94
CA SER A 20 10.13 4.89 -6.49
C SER A 20 10.09 5.10 -4.97
N LEU A 21 10.60 4.12 -4.21
CA LEU A 21 10.94 4.28 -2.80
C LEU A 21 12.19 5.19 -2.67
N ARG A 22 12.09 6.46 -3.05
CA ARG A 22 13.11 7.46 -2.73
C ARG A 22 12.96 7.88 -1.27
N GLN A 23 13.53 7.09 -0.38
CA GLN A 23 13.98 7.65 0.89
C GLN A 23 15.19 8.53 0.56
N ARG A 24 15.06 9.85 0.75
CA ARG A 24 16.24 10.71 0.77
C ARG A 24 17.07 10.27 1.98
N PRO A 25 18.38 10.02 1.83
CA PRO A 25 19.23 9.85 2.99
C PRO A 25 19.03 11.08 3.87
N VAL A 26 18.70 10.85 5.14
CA VAL A 26 18.78 11.90 6.14
C VAL A 26 20.26 12.27 6.13
N GLY A 27 20.57 13.48 5.66
CA GLY A 27 21.92 13.98 5.75
C GLY A 27 22.32 13.87 7.21
N VAL A 28 23.34 13.07 7.49
CA VAL A 28 24.01 13.10 8.79
C VAL A 28 24.48 14.54 8.92
N ILE A 29 23.75 15.34 9.68
CA ILE A 29 24.22 16.66 10.10
C ILE A 29 25.47 16.32 10.89
N GLY A 30 26.63 16.65 10.31
CA GLY A 30 27.91 16.40 10.94
C GLY A 30 27.84 16.92 12.37
N SER A 31 28.16 16.03 13.31
CA SER A 31 28.43 16.40 14.69
C SER A 31 29.47 17.53 14.64
N ARG A 32 29.02 18.74 14.94
CA ARG A 32 29.89 19.90 15.05
C ARG A 32 30.70 19.67 16.31
N ASN A 33 32.00 19.40 16.16
CA ASN A 33 32.92 19.21 17.28
C ASN A 33 32.75 20.38 18.26
N MET A 34 32.28 20.09 19.48
CA MET A 34 32.42 20.96 20.63
C MET A 34 33.77 20.64 21.27
N ALA A 35 34.81 21.29 20.77
CA ALA A 35 36.05 21.49 21.48
C ALA A 35 36.45 22.96 21.24
N ASP A 36 36.84 23.63 22.31
CA ASP A 36 37.24 25.04 22.42
C ASP A 36 36.14 26.04 22.81
N GLN A 37 35.80 26.04 24.11
CA GLN A 37 35.48 27.28 24.83
C GLN A 37 36.14 27.23 26.20
N ALA A 38 37.32 27.85 26.29
CA ALA A 38 37.93 28.27 27.54
C ALA A 38 37.85 29.81 27.63
N ALA A 39 37.36 30.27 28.78
CA ALA A 39 37.58 31.56 29.43
C ALA A 39 37.49 32.87 28.59
N SER A 40 36.41 33.64 28.82
CA SER A 40 36.52 35.09 29.03
C SER A 40 35.28 35.67 29.74
N SER A 41 35.57 36.73 30.48
CA SER A 41 34.87 37.43 31.57
C SER A 41 33.49 38.05 31.26
N PRO A 42 32.74 38.51 32.30
CA PRO A 42 31.40 39.06 32.13
C PRO A 42 31.47 40.55 31.75
N SER A 43 30.78 40.92 30.68
CA SER A 43 30.48 42.32 30.37
C SER A 43 29.07 42.43 29.82
N ASP A 44 28.39 43.45 30.33
CA ASP A 44 26.97 43.75 30.16
C ASP A 44 26.56 44.01 28.70
N HIS A 45 25.33 43.55 28.38
CA HIS A 45 24.47 43.84 27.22
C HIS A 45 25.12 44.13 25.84
N PRO A 46 24.79 43.32 24.79
CA PRO A 46 24.19 43.98 23.61
C PRO A 46 23.28 43.14 22.66
N ILE A 47 22.32 43.85 22.05
CA ILE A 47 21.87 43.80 20.63
C ILE A 47 21.24 42.50 20.07
N PRO A 48 20.02 42.55 19.48
CA PRO A 48 19.44 41.41 18.77
C PRO A 48 20.24 41.09 17.51
N ALA A 49 21.01 40.00 17.55
CA ALA A 49 21.71 39.45 16.41
C ALA A 49 20.69 39.01 15.35
N HIS A 50 20.57 39.80 14.28
CA HIS A 50 19.98 39.35 13.02
C HIS A 50 20.89 38.24 12.46
N ASP A 51 20.55 36.99 12.78
CA ASP A 51 21.22 35.81 12.28
C ASP A 51 21.01 35.76 10.76
N GLY A 52 21.98 36.28 10.02
CA GLY A 52 21.95 36.50 8.56
C GLY A 52 22.01 35.22 7.74
N THR A 53 21.38 34.13 8.21
CA THR A 53 21.28 32.90 7.43
C THR A 53 20.38 33.19 6.21
N PRO A 54 20.92 33.13 4.97
CA PRO A 54 20.13 33.41 3.79
C PRO A 54 18.93 32.46 3.76
N PRO A 55 17.71 32.95 3.48
CA PRO A 55 16.51 32.14 3.48
C PRO A 55 16.73 30.95 2.53
N ARG A 56 16.75 29.73 3.09
CA ARG A 56 16.93 28.51 2.30
C ARG A 56 15.88 28.54 1.18
N PRO A 57 16.28 28.41 -0.10
CA PRO A 57 15.36 28.50 -1.22
C PRO A 57 14.24 27.49 -1.01
N SER A 58 13.00 27.99 -0.94
CA SER A 58 11.84 27.13 -0.72
C SER A 58 11.83 26.05 -1.79
N PRO A 59 11.77 24.75 -1.43
CA PRO A 59 11.90 23.68 -2.40
C PRO A 59 10.82 23.82 -3.47
N ARG A 60 11.23 23.94 -4.74
CA ARG A 60 10.31 24.04 -5.89
C ARG A 60 9.30 22.90 -5.79
N LYS A 61 8.00 23.24 -5.69
CA LYS A 61 6.88 22.30 -5.62
C LYS A 61 6.81 21.51 -6.93
N ARG A 62 7.58 20.42 -7.04
CA ARG A 62 7.41 19.47 -8.14
C ARG A 62 6.01 18.88 -8.04
N ILE A 63 5.19 19.07 -9.08
CA ILE A 63 3.92 18.39 -9.23
C ILE A 63 4.21 16.89 -9.19
N ARG A 64 3.67 16.21 -8.18
CA ARG A 64 3.84 14.77 -8.03
C ARG A 64 2.78 14.09 -8.88
N LEU A 65 3.20 13.43 -9.95
CA LEU A 65 2.31 12.73 -10.87
C LEU A 65 1.33 11.79 -10.13
N ASN A 66 1.80 11.11 -9.08
CA ASN A 66 0.98 10.24 -8.22
C ASN A 66 -0.26 10.94 -7.65
N ARG A 67 -0.15 12.21 -7.29
CA ARG A 67 -1.26 12.99 -6.73
C ARG A 67 -2.30 13.36 -7.79
N VAL A 68 -1.87 13.55 -9.03
CA VAL A 68 -2.78 13.78 -10.16
C VAL A 68 -3.50 12.48 -10.50
N LEU A 69 -2.73 11.38 -10.58
CA LEU A 69 -3.28 10.04 -10.81
C LEU A 69 -4.30 9.66 -9.73
N GLY A 70 -3.97 9.93 -8.46
CA GLY A 70 -4.85 9.71 -7.31
C GLY A 70 -6.24 10.32 -7.45
N ARG A 71 -6.34 11.48 -8.10
CA ARG A 71 -7.63 12.17 -8.31
C ARG A 71 -8.38 11.68 -9.53
N ILE A 72 -7.67 11.25 -10.56
CA ILE A 72 -8.28 10.82 -11.83
C ILE A 72 -8.84 9.40 -11.70
N VAL A 73 -8.13 8.50 -11.01
CA VAL A 73 -8.50 7.09 -10.91
C VAL A 73 -9.90 6.87 -10.30
N PRO A 74 -10.28 7.52 -9.18
CA PRO A 74 -11.65 7.43 -8.63
C PRO A 74 -12.74 7.87 -9.63
N LEU A 75 -12.46 8.87 -10.46
CA LEU A 75 -13.40 9.33 -11.49
C LEU A 75 -13.56 8.28 -12.60
N ILE A 76 -12.46 7.65 -13.03
CA ILE A 76 -12.50 6.55 -14.00
C ILE A 76 -13.33 5.39 -13.45
N LEU A 77 -13.11 5.00 -12.19
CA LEU A 77 -13.88 3.93 -11.55
C LEU A 77 -15.37 4.28 -11.47
N LEU A 78 -15.72 5.51 -11.07
CA LEU A 78 -17.10 5.96 -11.00
C LEU A 78 -17.80 5.91 -12.37
N ILE A 79 -17.12 6.39 -13.42
CA ILE A 79 -17.63 6.35 -14.79
C ILE A 79 -17.83 4.89 -15.25
N TYR A 80 -16.87 4.02 -14.98
CA TYR A 80 -16.97 2.60 -15.29
C TYR A 80 -18.15 1.93 -14.58
N THR A 81 -18.31 2.16 -13.28
CA THR A 81 -19.42 1.62 -12.48
C THR A 81 -20.76 2.13 -12.99
N ALA A 82 -20.88 3.43 -13.32
CA ALA A 82 -22.12 4.00 -13.85
C ALA A 82 -22.52 3.37 -15.19
N PHE A 83 -21.58 3.23 -16.12
CA PHE A 83 -21.86 2.58 -17.41
C PHE A 83 -22.18 1.09 -17.28
N THR A 84 -21.49 0.40 -16.38
CA THR A 84 -21.77 -1.01 -16.07
C THR A 84 -23.16 -1.16 -15.46
N TYR A 85 -23.54 -0.27 -14.55
CA TYR A 85 -24.85 -0.28 -13.90
C TYR A 85 -25.99 -0.02 -14.91
N ASP A 86 -25.87 0.97 -15.82
CA ASP A 86 -26.86 1.17 -16.90
C ASP A 86 -27.01 -0.08 -17.77
N LEU A 87 -25.88 -0.71 -18.14
CA LEU A 87 -25.91 -1.89 -19.00
C LEU A 87 -26.54 -3.11 -18.33
N VAL A 88 -26.16 -3.39 -17.09
CA VAL A 88 -26.57 -4.58 -16.32
C VAL A 88 -28.00 -4.41 -15.81
N ILE A 89 -28.29 -3.31 -15.11
CA ILE A 89 -29.57 -3.11 -14.41
C ILE A 89 -30.65 -2.64 -15.38
N HIS A 90 -30.40 -1.55 -16.10
CA HIS A 90 -31.44 -0.91 -16.90
C HIS A 90 -31.65 -1.63 -18.24
N ARG A 91 -30.58 -1.88 -19.00
CA ARG A 91 -30.71 -2.47 -20.34
C ARG A 91 -30.95 -3.98 -20.32
N TYR A 92 -30.23 -4.72 -19.49
CA TYR A 92 -30.36 -6.18 -19.44
C TYR A 92 -31.48 -6.62 -18.49
N ALA A 93 -31.42 -6.28 -17.21
CA ALA A 93 -32.41 -6.76 -16.25
C ALA A 93 -33.81 -6.17 -16.48
N PHE A 94 -33.92 -4.85 -16.54
CA PHE A 94 -35.22 -4.18 -16.66
C PHE A 94 -35.80 -4.25 -18.09
N ARG A 95 -35.07 -3.76 -19.10
CA ARG A 95 -35.62 -3.72 -20.46
C ARG A 95 -35.74 -5.08 -21.13
N TYR A 96 -34.74 -5.94 -21.01
CA TYR A 96 -34.75 -7.24 -21.68
C TYR A 96 -35.47 -8.31 -20.86
N LEU A 97 -35.03 -8.59 -19.62
CA LEU A 97 -35.65 -9.68 -18.84
C LEU A 97 -37.06 -9.34 -18.34
N PHE A 98 -37.26 -8.16 -17.75
CA PHE A 98 -38.56 -7.79 -17.19
C PHE A 98 -39.56 -7.39 -18.28
N LEU A 99 -39.28 -6.37 -19.10
CA LEU A 99 -40.25 -5.88 -20.09
C LEU A 99 -40.44 -6.80 -21.31
N GLN A 100 -39.36 -7.32 -21.90
CA GLN A 100 -39.47 -8.11 -23.14
C GLN A 100 -39.71 -9.61 -22.91
N GLN A 101 -39.08 -10.20 -21.88
CA GLN A 101 -39.19 -11.64 -21.60
C GLN A 101 -40.22 -11.97 -20.51
N ASN A 102 -40.81 -10.95 -19.85
CA ASN A 102 -41.75 -11.11 -18.74
C ASN A 102 -41.23 -12.00 -17.59
N ARG A 103 -39.91 -11.95 -17.32
CA ARG A 103 -39.25 -12.73 -16.26
C ARG A 103 -38.91 -11.82 -15.08
N ILE A 104 -39.68 -11.92 -13.99
CA ILE A 104 -39.51 -11.10 -12.79
C ILE A 104 -38.56 -11.75 -11.78
N LEU A 105 -38.73 -13.04 -11.50
CA LEU A 105 -37.99 -13.72 -10.43
C LEU A 105 -36.48 -13.77 -10.69
N LEU A 106 -36.11 -14.06 -11.94
CA LEU A 106 -34.71 -14.20 -12.35
C LEU A 106 -33.88 -12.93 -12.07
N PRO A 107 -34.25 -11.72 -12.54
CA PRO A 107 -33.49 -10.52 -12.23
C PRO A 107 -33.50 -10.19 -10.73
N VAL A 108 -34.57 -10.46 -9.98
CA VAL A 108 -34.59 -10.21 -8.53
C VAL A 108 -33.58 -11.07 -7.78
N VAL A 109 -33.60 -12.39 -8.01
CA VAL A 109 -32.70 -13.35 -7.34
C VAL A 109 -31.23 -13.05 -7.65
N TRP A 110 -30.93 -12.61 -8.86
CA TRP A 110 -29.57 -12.28 -9.29
C TRP A 110 -29.10 -10.89 -8.84
N LEU A 111 -29.97 -9.87 -8.92
CA LEU A 111 -29.60 -8.50 -8.60
C LEU A 111 -29.44 -8.26 -7.11
N LEU A 112 -30.20 -8.93 -6.25
CA LEU A 112 -30.11 -8.74 -4.79
C LEU A 112 -28.69 -9.02 -4.24
N PRO A 113 -28.08 -10.21 -4.47
CA PRO A 113 -26.71 -10.46 -4.02
C PRO A 113 -25.69 -9.57 -4.74
N THR A 114 -25.92 -9.23 -6.01
CA THR A 114 -25.05 -8.32 -6.77
C THR A 114 -25.01 -6.92 -6.15
N HIS A 115 -26.16 -6.36 -5.75
CA HIS A 115 -26.21 -5.08 -5.06
C HIS A 115 -25.62 -5.16 -3.66
N GLY A 116 -25.84 -6.24 -2.92
CA GLY A 116 -25.20 -6.47 -1.62
C GLY A 116 -23.67 -6.41 -1.71
N LEU A 117 -23.09 -7.11 -2.69
CA LEU A 117 -21.65 -7.07 -2.95
C LEU A 117 -21.16 -5.70 -3.43
N LEU A 118 -21.92 -5.03 -4.31
CA LEU A 118 -21.59 -3.68 -4.76
C LEU A 118 -21.55 -2.69 -3.59
N LEU A 119 -22.52 -2.76 -2.68
CA LEU A 119 -22.58 -1.91 -1.50
C LEU A 119 -21.43 -2.21 -0.52
N LEU A 120 -21.08 -3.49 -0.35
CA LEU A 120 -19.93 -3.89 0.46
C LEU A 120 -18.60 -3.38 -0.14
N ALA A 121 -18.42 -3.53 -1.44
CA ALA A 121 -17.26 -3.02 -2.17
C ALA A 121 -17.17 -1.49 -2.07
N LEU A 122 -18.29 -0.80 -2.34
CA LEU A 122 -18.38 0.66 -2.25
C LEU A 122 -18.08 1.15 -0.83
N ARG A 123 -18.66 0.52 0.20
CA ARG A 123 -18.39 0.85 1.60
C ARG A 123 -16.89 0.71 1.90
N SER A 124 -16.29 -0.41 1.53
CA SER A 124 -14.86 -0.66 1.75
C SER A 124 -13.98 0.37 1.02
N TYR A 125 -14.35 0.70 -0.22
CA TYR A 125 -13.67 1.72 -1.01
C TYR A 125 -13.73 3.10 -0.36
N LEU A 126 -14.93 3.56 0.02
CA LEU A 126 -15.14 4.87 0.64
C LEU A 126 -14.44 4.96 2.00
N TYR A 127 -14.34 3.86 2.74
CA TYR A 127 -13.62 3.82 4.01
C TYR A 127 -12.13 4.12 3.88
N VAL A 128 -11.50 3.59 2.84
CA VAL A 128 -10.09 3.90 2.53
C VAL A 128 -9.95 5.29 1.89
N PHE A 129 -10.79 5.61 0.91
CA PHE A 129 -10.73 6.88 0.17
C PHE A 129 -10.90 8.09 1.10
N PHE A 130 -11.88 8.05 1.99
CA PHE A 130 -12.16 9.14 2.94
C PHE A 130 -11.39 9.04 4.25
N ALA A 131 -10.41 8.14 4.36
CA ALA A 131 -9.59 8.04 5.56
C ALA A 131 -8.90 9.38 5.88
N HIS A 132 -8.89 9.77 7.14
CA HIS A 132 -8.46 11.11 7.55
C HIS A 132 -7.79 11.10 8.92
N ASP A 133 -6.99 12.14 9.15
CA ASP A 133 -6.43 12.44 10.46
C ASP A 133 -7.52 12.92 11.42
N ALA A 134 -7.40 12.59 12.71
CA ALA A 134 -8.38 12.99 13.73
C ALA A 134 -8.51 14.53 13.87
N GLU A 135 -7.47 15.29 13.54
CA GLU A 135 -7.38 16.74 13.77
C GLU A 135 -7.94 17.62 12.62
N VAL A 136 -8.67 17.07 11.65
CA VAL A 136 -9.17 17.86 10.50
C VAL A 136 -10.31 18.82 10.93
N HIS A 137 -9.94 20.04 11.31
CA HIS A 137 -10.86 21.14 11.56
C HIS A 137 -11.12 21.94 10.26
N GLY A 138 -12.39 22.30 10.01
CA GLY A 138 -12.76 23.37 9.07
C GLY A 138 -12.97 23.02 7.59
N GLN A 139 -12.98 21.74 7.18
CA GLN A 139 -13.32 21.38 5.78
C GLN A 139 -14.83 21.10 5.60
N LYS A 140 -15.42 21.64 4.52
CA LYS A 140 -16.84 21.41 4.13
C LYS A 140 -17.22 19.92 3.97
N ILE A 141 -16.25 19.05 3.72
CA ILE A 141 -16.44 17.59 3.52
C ILE A 141 -16.15 16.78 4.80
N SER A 142 -15.85 17.44 5.93
CA SER A 142 -15.49 16.77 7.19
C SER A 142 -16.55 15.81 7.71
N TRP A 143 -17.84 16.10 7.50
CA TRP A 143 -18.93 15.21 7.90
C TRP A 143 -18.93 13.89 7.12
N LEU A 144 -18.76 13.95 5.78
CA LEU A 144 -18.66 12.76 4.93
C LEU A 144 -17.46 11.90 5.34
N ARG A 145 -16.31 12.53 5.58
CA ARG A 145 -15.10 11.81 6.02
C ARG A 145 -15.28 11.12 7.37
N ARG A 146 -15.87 11.81 8.35
CA ARG A 146 -16.14 11.21 9.67
C ARG A 146 -17.12 10.04 9.60
N ARG A 147 -18.12 10.12 8.71
CA ARG A 147 -19.15 9.09 8.60
C ARG A 147 -18.71 7.87 7.79
N LEU A 148 -17.95 8.11 6.72
CA LEU A 148 -17.65 7.08 5.72
C LEU A 148 -16.19 6.61 5.73
N GLY A 149 -15.27 7.41 6.27
CA GLY A 149 -13.83 7.16 6.22
C GLY A 149 -13.27 6.59 7.52
N ALA A 150 -12.12 5.93 7.41
CA ALA A 150 -11.31 5.55 8.57
C ALA A 150 -10.74 6.79 9.28
N VAL A 151 -10.52 6.68 10.59
CA VAL A 151 -9.72 7.65 11.34
C VAL A 151 -8.33 7.06 11.54
N PHE A 152 -7.29 7.78 11.11
CA PHE A 152 -5.93 7.37 11.39
C PHE A 152 -5.61 7.61 12.87
N PRO A 153 -5.04 6.62 13.57
CA PRO A 153 -4.63 6.83 14.95
C PRO A 153 -3.52 7.88 15.01
N SER A 154 -3.62 8.79 15.98
CA SER A 154 -2.56 9.77 16.22
C SER A 154 -1.26 9.04 16.59
N PRO A 155 -0.11 9.36 15.97
CA PRO A 155 1.17 8.73 16.31
C PRO A 155 1.58 8.89 17.77
N SER A 156 1.18 9.98 18.44
CA SER A 156 1.46 10.19 19.87
C SER A 156 0.60 9.27 20.73
N LEU A 157 -0.71 9.21 20.46
CA LEU A 157 -1.64 8.33 21.16
C LEU A 157 -1.23 6.86 21.00
N ALA A 158 -0.90 6.47 19.77
CA ALA A 158 -0.42 5.13 19.48
C ALA A 158 0.86 4.77 20.23
N ARG A 159 1.76 5.73 20.46
CA ARG A 159 2.96 5.51 21.28
C ARG A 159 2.61 5.25 22.73
N HIS A 160 1.71 6.05 23.31
CA HIS A 160 1.24 5.83 24.67
C HIS A 160 0.56 4.48 24.81
N GLN A 161 -0.35 4.13 23.88
CA GLN A 161 -1.00 2.82 23.84
C GLN A 161 0.00 1.66 23.71
N SER A 162 1.00 1.79 22.82
CA SER A 162 2.05 0.79 22.70
C SER A 162 2.87 0.67 23.98
N SER A 163 3.18 1.76 24.67
CA SER A 163 3.90 1.73 25.95
C SER A 163 3.09 1.03 27.04
N THR A 164 1.78 1.30 27.13
CA THR A 164 0.89 0.66 28.10
C THR A 164 0.71 -0.82 27.81
N SER A 165 0.43 -1.19 26.56
CA SER A 165 0.29 -2.59 26.12
C SER A 165 1.58 -3.37 26.34
N LEU A 166 2.74 -2.77 26.02
CA LEU A 166 4.04 -3.39 26.25
C LEU A 166 4.34 -3.56 27.74
N GLY A 167 3.97 -2.59 28.58
CA GLY A 167 4.07 -2.73 30.04
C GLY A 167 3.24 -3.89 30.58
N ALA A 168 2.01 -4.08 30.08
CA ALA A 168 1.15 -5.19 30.47
C ALA A 168 1.66 -6.57 30.00
N SER A 169 2.20 -6.65 28.77
CA SER A 169 2.86 -7.87 28.28
C SER A 169 4.12 -8.17 29.09
N LEU A 170 4.93 -7.15 29.40
CA LEU A 170 6.12 -7.31 30.24
C LEU A 170 5.78 -7.78 31.65
N SER A 171 4.76 -7.21 32.30
CA SER A 171 4.35 -7.67 33.63
C SER A 171 3.87 -9.11 33.64
N THR A 172 3.27 -9.57 32.53
CA THR A 172 2.84 -10.97 32.38
C THR A 172 4.05 -11.90 32.20
N LEU A 173 5.00 -11.53 31.33
CA LEU A 173 6.21 -12.31 31.05
C LEU A 173 7.19 -12.34 32.23
N LEU A 174 7.27 -11.25 32.99
CA LEU A 174 8.16 -11.08 34.15
C LEU A 174 7.43 -11.31 35.48
N SER A 175 6.35 -12.09 35.48
CA SER A 175 5.53 -12.33 36.68
C SER A 175 6.31 -12.96 37.85
N HIS A 176 7.48 -13.55 37.60
CA HIS A 176 8.39 -14.08 38.63
C HIS A 176 9.39 -13.05 39.16
N SER A 177 9.48 -11.86 38.56
CA SER A 177 10.37 -10.75 38.93
C SER A 177 9.55 -9.49 39.18
N SER A 178 8.77 -9.48 40.28
CA SER A 178 7.90 -8.36 40.68
C SER A 178 8.62 -7.01 40.86
N ASP A 179 9.96 -7.03 40.89
CA ASP A 179 10.79 -5.93 41.37
C ASP A 179 11.52 -5.19 40.22
N LEU A 180 11.23 -5.53 38.96
CA LEU A 180 11.86 -4.93 37.78
C LEU A 180 10.90 -3.98 37.03
N ASP A 181 11.22 -2.68 37.02
CA ASP A 181 10.56 -1.71 36.13
C ASP A 181 11.28 -1.69 34.78
N VAL A 182 10.72 -2.38 33.77
CA VAL A 182 11.32 -2.53 32.43
C VAL A 182 10.58 -1.67 31.41
N HIS A 183 11.33 -0.87 30.65
CA HIS A 183 10.83 -0.03 29.57
C HIS A 183 11.62 -0.24 28.28
N ILE A 184 10.89 -0.53 27.20
CA ILE A 184 11.45 -0.81 25.87
C ILE A 184 11.01 0.29 24.90
N SER A 185 11.96 0.86 24.16
CA SER A 185 11.67 1.89 23.16
C SER A 185 12.48 1.70 21.87
N LEU A 186 11.89 2.07 20.73
CA LEU A 186 12.56 2.00 19.44
C LEU A 186 13.64 3.08 19.31
N CYS A 187 14.87 2.69 18.99
CA CYS A 187 16.01 3.60 18.91
C CYS A 187 16.87 3.38 17.65
N GLN A 188 17.84 4.26 17.47
CA GLN A 188 18.96 4.13 16.55
C GLN A 188 20.04 3.22 17.17
N PRO A 189 21.07 2.78 16.41
CA PRO A 189 22.17 1.98 16.95
C PRO A 189 22.93 2.64 18.11
N ASN A 190 22.86 3.97 18.24
CA ASN A 190 23.48 4.74 19.32
C ASN A 190 22.54 4.98 20.52
N GLY A 191 21.37 4.33 20.55
CA GLY A 191 20.39 4.47 21.64
C GLY A 191 19.49 5.71 21.54
N GLN A 192 19.73 6.62 20.59
CA GLN A 192 18.89 7.79 20.41
C GLN A 192 17.54 7.44 19.78
N PRO A 193 16.43 8.12 20.12
CA PRO A 193 15.13 7.83 19.55
C PRO A 193 15.11 8.06 18.03
N ILE A 194 14.36 7.24 17.29
CA ILE A 194 14.20 7.45 15.85
C ILE A 194 13.21 8.61 15.61
N LEU A 195 13.70 9.77 15.19
CA LEU A 195 12.88 10.95 14.92
C LEU A 195 12.49 11.09 13.43
N CYS A 196 11.40 11.81 13.15
CA CYS A 196 11.01 12.21 11.81
C CYS A 196 11.14 13.73 11.62
N ASN A 197 12.17 14.15 10.90
CA ASN A 197 12.44 15.56 10.58
C ASN A 197 11.83 16.03 9.25
N ARG A 198 10.89 15.28 8.67
CA ARG A 198 10.32 15.56 7.33
C ARG A 198 9.01 16.31 7.42
N ASP A 199 8.83 17.27 6.51
CA ASP A 199 7.58 18.01 6.29
C ASP A 199 6.99 18.55 7.62
N ALA A 200 5.74 18.20 7.96
CA ALA A 200 5.07 18.67 9.17
C ALA A 200 5.37 17.82 10.43
N CYS A 201 6.26 16.82 10.33
CA CYS A 201 6.48 15.89 11.43
C CYS A 201 7.33 16.43 12.58
N ARG A 202 8.06 17.55 12.43
CA ARG A 202 8.74 18.31 13.51
C ARG A 202 9.43 17.43 14.56
N ASP A 203 10.36 16.57 14.11
CA ASP A 203 11.15 15.69 14.97
C ASP A 203 10.32 14.75 15.87
N ARG A 204 9.09 14.44 15.46
CA ARG A 204 8.24 13.47 16.17
C ARG A 204 8.94 12.10 16.20
N PRO A 205 9.03 11.44 17.37
CA PRO A 205 9.55 10.09 17.46
C PRO A 205 8.67 9.10 16.69
N LYS A 206 9.29 8.13 16.03
CA LYS A 206 8.59 7.06 15.33
C LYS A 206 8.35 5.90 16.27
N SER A 207 7.12 5.38 16.29
CA SER A 207 6.85 4.06 16.86
C SER A 207 7.21 2.94 15.88
N LEU A 208 7.13 1.70 16.35
CA LEU A 208 7.28 0.51 15.53
C LEU A 208 6.36 0.59 14.30
N ARG A 209 6.91 0.27 13.12
CA ARG A 209 6.23 0.34 11.81
C ARG A 209 5.69 1.71 11.39
N THR A 210 6.04 2.80 12.08
CA THR A 210 5.72 4.14 11.61
C THR A 210 6.64 4.57 10.47
N ARG A 211 6.05 5.01 9.35
CA ARG A 211 6.79 5.53 8.19
C ARG A 211 6.23 6.86 7.73
N HIS A 212 7.09 7.69 7.16
CA HIS A 212 6.69 8.97 6.57
C HIS A 212 6.19 8.74 5.14
N CYS A 213 4.90 8.94 4.89
CA CYS A 213 4.38 8.92 3.54
C CYS A 213 4.85 10.18 2.83
N GLY A 214 5.64 10.01 1.78
CA GLY A 214 6.13 11.14 0.99
C GLY A 214 4.96 11.95 0.42
N ASP A 215 3.96 11.29 -0.14
CA ASP A 215 2.88 11.91 -0.93
C ASP A 215 1.87 12.64 -0.05
N CYS A 216 1.54 12.08 1.11
CA CYS A 216 0.70 12.74 2.12
C CYS A 216 1.48 13.75 2.97
N GLY A 217 2.81 13.61 3.11
CA GLY A 217 3.65 14.52 3.89
C GLY A 217 3.55 14.33 5.41
N ILE A 218 3.13 13.14 5.87
CA ILE A 218 2.89 12.84 7.29
C ILE A 218 3.34 11.42 7.64
N CYS A 219 3.70 11.20 8.91
CA CYS A 219 3.95 9.87 9.46
C CYS A 219 2.66 9.08 9.68
N ARG A 220 2.64 7.84 9.18
CA ARG A 220 1.55 6.88 9.33
C ARG A 220 2.04 5.67 10.13
N LEU A 221 1.23 5.29 11.12
CA LEU A 221 1.42 4.09 11.91
C LEU A 221 1.04 2.84 11.12
N GLY A 222 1.82 1.77 11.23
CA GLY A 222 1.56 0.54 10.48
C GLY A 222 1.44 0.79 8.97
N PHE A 223 2.27 1.70 8.45
CA PHE A 223 2.20 2.12 7.05
C PHE A 223 2.50 0.94 6.12
N ASP A 224 1.59 0.66 5.20
CA ASP A 224 1.77 -0.38 4.18
C ASP A 224 2.23 0.26 2.86
N HIS A 225 1.39 1.08 2.25
CA HIS A 225 1.73 1.84 1.06
C HIS A 225 0.80 3.04 0.85
N HIS A 226 1.19 3.96 -0.03
CA HIS A 226 0.28 4.98 -0.55
C HIS A 226 -0.37 4.45 -1.82
N CYS A 227 -1.70 4.35 -1.84
CA CYS A 227 -2.41 3.75 -2.96
C CYS A 227 -3.03 4.82 -3.86
N ALA A 228 -2.55 4.93 -5.09
CA ALA A 228 -3.09 5.86 -6.08
C ALA A 228 -4.55 5.55 -6.45
N TRP A 229 -5.03 4.32 -6.26
CA TRP A 229 -6.43 3.98 -6.52
C TRP A 229 -7.41 4.61 -5.53
N PHE A 230 -6.94 4.96 -4.33
CA PHE A 230 -7.75 5.55 -3.26
C PHE A 230 -7.32 6.98 -2.91
N ASP A 231 -6.27 7.52 -3.55
CA ASP A 231 -5.63 8.80 -3.18
C ASP A 231 -5.30 8.89 -1.67
N ASN A 232 -4.97 7.76 -1.05
CA ASN A 232 -4.84 7.66 0.41
C ASN A 232 -3.84 6.59 0.85
N ASP A 233 -3.43 6.67 2.12
CA ASP A 233 -2.51 5.71 2.73
C ASP A 233 -3.25 4.45 3.18
N VAL A 234 -2.73 3.30 2.77
CA VAL A 234 -3.09 2.00 3.33
C VAL A 234 -2.23 1.78 4.57
N THR A 235 -2.88 1.65 5.71
CA THR A 235 -2.27 1.46 7.02
C THR A 235 -2.94 0.30 7.70
N SER A 236 -2.14 -0.54 8.34
CA SER A 236 -2.61 -1.68 9.12
C SER A 236 -3.73 -1.33 10.12
N PRO A 237 -3.59 -0.31 10.99
CA PRO A 237 -4.64 0.04 11.96
C PRO A 237 -6.00 0.42 11.39
N ALA A 238 -6.01 1.14 10.27
CA ALA A 238 -7.19 1.92 9.88
C ALA A 238 -7.81 1.44 8.56
N THR A 239 -6.98 1.19 7.55
CA THR A 239 -7.44 1.06 6.16
C THR A 239 -7.12 -0.27 5.53
N LEU A 240 -6.15 -1.04 6.04
CA LEU A 240 -5.71 -2.31 5.46
C LEU A 240 -6.84 -3.34 5.36
N ARG A 241 -7.63 -3.52 6.43
CA ARG A 241 -8.79 -4.44 6.41
C ARG A 241 -9.77 -4.12 5.27
N HIS A 242 -10.10 -2.84 5.13
CA HIS A 242 -11.04 -2.36 4.11
C HIS A 242 -10.45 -2.42 2.71
N PHE A 243 -9.15 -2.17 2.58
CA PHE A 243 -8.41 -2.38 1.33
C PHE A 243 -8.47 -3.84 0.88
N ILE A 244 -8.16 -4.80 1.76
CA ILE A 244 -8.26 -6.24 1.44
C ILE A 244 -9.70 -6.65 1.16
N GLY A 245 -10.67 -6.19 1.96
CA GLY A 245 -12.09 -6.45 1.75
C GLY A 245 -12.58 -5.94 0.39
N PHE A 246 -12.13 -4.75 -0.03
CA PHE A 246 -12.41 -4.23 -1.37
C PHE A 246 -11.82 -5.15 -2.45
N LEU A 247 -10.53 -5.51 -2.38
CA LEU A 247 -9.91 -6.37 -3.39
C LEU A 247 -10.61 -7.73 -3.50
N LEU A 248 -10.98 -8.35 -2.38
CA LEU A 248 -11.69 -9.63 -2.36
C LEU A 248 -13.13 -9.53 -2.90
N SER A 249 -13.75 -8.35 -2.82
CA SER A 249 -15.12 -8.15 -3.32
C SER A 249 -15.20 -7.97 -4.85
N ILE A 250 -14.12 -7.53 -5.51
CA ILE A 250 -14.16 -7.23 -6.96
C ILE A 250 -14.37 -8.49 -7.83
N PRO A 251 -13.64 -9.61 -7.65
CA PRO A 251 -13.83 -10.80 -8.48
C PRO A 251 -15.25 -11.39 -8.43
N PRO A 252 -15.88 -11.62 -7.25
CA PRO A 252 -17.26 -12.12 -7.22
C PRO A 252 -18.25 -11.08 -7.73
N LEU A 253 -18.02 -9.78 -7.50
CA LEU A 253 -18.86 -8.73 -8.08
C LEU A 253 -18.79 -8.70 -9.62
N TYR A 254 -17.60 -8.88 -10.18
CA TYR A 254 -17.39 -9.01 -11.64
C TYR A 254 -18.15 -10.22 -12.19
N LEU A 255 -17.94 -11.39 -11.58
CA LEU A 255 -18.59 -12.63 -12.04
C LEU A 255 -20.11 -12.54 -11.91
N LEU A 256 -20.64 -12.18 -10.74
CA LEU A 256 -22.07 -12.07 -10.54
C LEU A 256 -22.65 -10.95 -11.40
N GLY A 257 -22.09 -9.75 -11.37
CA GLY A 257 -22.65 -8.59 -12.06
C GLY A 257 -22.57 -8.64 -13.59
N LEU A 258 -21.55 -9.27 -14.17
CA LEU A 258 -21.33 -9.26 -15.63
C LEU A 258 -21.53 -10.63 -16.31
N ALA A 259 -21.64 -11.75 -15.57
CA ALA A 259 -21.82 -13.07 -16.19
C ALA A 259 -22.97 -13.14 -17.20
N PRO A 260 -24.17 -12.56 -16.95
CA PRO A 260 -25.26 -12.63 -17.92
C PRO A 260 -24.96 -11.92 -19.25
N LEU A 261 -23.95 -11.05 -19.27
CA LEU A 261 -23.53 -10.31 -20.46
C LEU A 261 -22.39 -10.98 -21.23
N PHE A 262 -21.77 -12.06 -20.72
CA PHE A 262 -20.62 -12.68 -21.39
C PHE A 262 -20.98 -13.21 -22.79
N THR A 263 -22.12 -13.88 -22.91
CA THR A 263 -22.61 -14.40 -24.19
C THR A 263 -22.92 -13.28 -25.17
N THR A 264 -23.58 -12.21 -24.71
CA THR A 264 -23.86 -11.04 -25.54
C THR A 264 -22.59 -10.30 -25.94
N ALA A 265 -21.66 -10.06 -25.02
CA ALA A 265 -20.39 -9.42 -25.30
C ALA A 265 -19.60 -10.20 -26.36
N TRP A 266 -19.54 -11.54 -26.24
CA TRP A 266 -18.88 -12.39 -27.22
C TRP A 266 -19.56 -12.34 -28.59
N ARG A 267 -20.91 -12.38 -28.63
CA ARG A 267 -21.67 -12.24 -29.89
C ARG A 267 -21.36 -10.91 -30.57
N VAL A 268 -21.41 -9.80 -29.82
CA VAL A 268 -21.09 -8.46 -30.35
C VAL A 268 -19.65 -8.40 -30.88
N VAL A 269 -18.67 -8.99 -30.17
CA VAL A 269 -17.28 -9.07 -30.66
C VAL A 269 -17.20 -9.83 -31.96
N ARG A 270 -17.85 -10.99 -32.07
CA ARG A 270 -17.88 -11.79 -33.30
C ARG A 270 -18.54 -11.03 -34.45
N SER A 271 -19.64 -10.34 -34.20
CA SER A 271 -20.33 -9.52 -35.22
C SER A 271 -19.45 -8.35 -35.70
N ILE A 272 -18.79 -7.63 -34.79
CA ILE A 272 -17.88 -6.54 -35.15
C ILE A 272 -16.66 -7.09 -35.92
N HIS A 273 -16.10 -8.22 -35.49
CA HIS A 273 -14.99 -8.86 -36.19
C HIS A 273 -15.38 -9.32 -37.60
N ALA A 274 -16.54 -9.96 -37.75
CA ALA A 274 -17.07 -10.35 -39.06
C ALA A 274 -17.33 -9.13 -39.94
N LEU A 275 -17.89 -8.05 -39.40
CA LEU A 275 -18.06 -6.80 -40.15
C LEU A 275 -16.71 -6.22 -40.59
N SER A 276 -15.70 -6.25 -39.70
CA SER A 276 -14.37 -5.74 -39.98
C SER A 276 -13.69 -6.47 -41.14
N SER A 277 -13.88 -7.78 -41.27
CA SER A 277 -13.29 -8.59 -42.36
C SER A 277 -14.09 -8.51 -43.66
N THR A 278 -15.42 -8.45 -43.58
CA THR A 278 -16.30 -8.51 -44.76
C THR A 278 -16.52 -7.15 -45.42
N ASN A 279 -16.58 -6.06 -44.65
CA ASN A 279 -16.89 -4.73 -45.19
C ASN A 279 -15.80 -4.21 -46.13
N VAL A 280 -16.15 -4.04 -47.41
CA VAL A 280 -15.22 -3.59 -48.47
C VAL A 280 -14.61 -2.24 -48.13
N GLU A 281 -15.42 -1.28 -47.67
CA GLU A 281 -14.93 0.07 -47.36
C GLU A 281 -13.89 0.09 -46.21
N LEU A 282 -14.08 -0.71 -45.14
CA LEU A 282 -13.08 -0.84 -44.07
C LEU A 282 -11.79 -1.50 -44.57
N ARG A 283 -11.93 -2.49 -45.45
CA ARG A 283 -10.81 -3.19 -46.06
C ARG A 283 -9.94 -2.25 -46.89
N GLU A 284 -10.56 -1.42 -47.74
CA GLU A 284 -9.86 -0.49 -48.62
C GLU A 284 -9.30 0.76 -47.89
N ARG A 285 -10.04 1.27 -46.88
CA ARG A 285 -9.63 2.49 -46.16
C ARG A 285 -8.63 2.24 -45.03
N TRP A 286 -8.61 1.05 -44.44
CA TRP A 286 -7.74 0.74 -43.30
C TRP A 286 -6.86 -0.47 -43.56
N TRP A 287 -7.45 -1.66 -43.71
CA TRP A 287 -6.68 -2.92 -43.67
C TRP A 287 -5.69 -3.07 -44.84
N ARG A 288 -6.00 -2.56 -46.04
CA ARG A 288 -5.08 -2.61 -47.20
C ARG A 288 -4.01 -1.53 -47.19
N ARG A 289 -4.14 -0.50 -46.33
CA ARG A 289 -3.26 0.66 -46.36
C ARG A 289 -2.00 0.42 -45.54
N TRP A 290 -0.83 0.73 -46.10
CA TRP A 290 0.46 0.56 -45.44
C TRP A 290 0.56 1.34 -44.12
N TYR A 291 -0.02 2.56 -44.06
CA TYR A 291 0.03 3.41 -42.87
C TYR A 291 -0.69 2.83 -41.65
N SER A 292 -1.59 1.87 -41.84
CA SER A 292 -2.25 1.18 -40.72
C SER A 292 -1.25 0.41 -39.84
N TRP A 293 -0.03 0.18 -40.33
CA TRP A 293 1.08 -0.46 -39.60
C TRP A 293 1.98 0.50 -38.82
N ILE A 294 1.81 1.82 -38.90
CA ILE A 294 2.72 2.80 -38.27
C ILE A 294 2.84 2.59 -36.74
N GLY A 295 1.79 2.11 -36.08
CA GLY A 295 1.81 1.76 -34.65
C GLY A 295 2.03 0.26 -34.34
N GLY A 296 2.45 -0.52 -35.33
CA GLY A 296 2.60 -1.97 -35.22
C GLY A 296 1.27 -2.76 -35.22
N PRO A 297 1.34 -4.10 -35.02
CA PRO A 297 0.17 -4.98 -35.11
C PRO A 297 -0.96 -4.59 -34.15
N ALA A 298 -0.66 -4.30 -32.89
CA ALA A 298 -1.68 -3.98 -31.89
C ALA A 298 -2.48 -2.73 -32.26
N TYR A 299 -1.80 -1.66 -32.68
CA TYR A 299 -2.44 -0.43 -33.13
C TYR A 299 -3.33 -0.65 -34.35
N ARG A 300 -2.84 -1.41 -35.35
CA ARG A 300 -3.59 -1.77 -36.56
C ARG A 300 -4.93 -2.41 -36.22
N TYR A 301 -4.92 -3.38 -35.30
CA TYR A 301 -6.13 -4.07 -34.87
C TYR A 301 -7.05 -3.18 -34.03
N LEU A 302 -6.51 -2.38 -33.09
CA LEU A 302 -7.31 -1.49 -32.24
C LEU A 302 -8.10 -0.46 -33.07
N VAL A 303 -7.44 0.23 -34.01
CA VAL A 303 -8.10 1.25 -34.84
C VAL A 303 -9.09 0.61 -35.82
N GLY A 304 -8.71 -0.49 -36.46
CA GLY A 304 -9.58 -1.21 -37.39
C GLY A 304 -10.84 -1.74 -36.72
N TRP A 305 -10.69 -2.34 -35.54
CA TRP A 305 -11.82 -2.78 -34.73
C TRP A 305 -12.66 -1.60 -34.24
N GLY A 306 -12.05 -0.49 -33.82
CA GLY A 306 -12.76 0.73 -33.42
C GLY A 306 -13.63 1.32 -34.54
N TRP A 307 -13.12 1.36 -35.77
CA TRP A 307 -13.90 1.78 -36.95
C TRP A 307 -15.03 0.80 -37.26
N ALA A 308 -14.76 -0.51 -37.22
CA ALA A 308 -15.79 -1.53 -37.40
C ALA A 308 -16.90 -1.42 -36.35
N ALA A 309 -16.54 -1.22 -35.08
CA ALA A 309 -17.46 -1.03 -33.99
C ALA A 309 -18.31 0.23 -34.16
N SER A 310 -17.72 1.34 -34.62
CA SER A 310 -18.44 2.58 -34.93
C SER A 310 -19.46 2.37 -36.06
N LYS A 311 -19.10 1.65 -37.13
CA LYS A 311 -20.04 1.30 -38.20
C LYS A 311 -21.14 0.36 -37.71
N TRP A 312 -20.79 -0.68 -36.97
CA TRP A 312 -21.75 -1.63 -36.39
C TRP A 312 -22.74 -0.92 -35.47
N ALA A 313 -22.31 0.07 -34.69
CA ALA A 313 -23.19 0.88 -33.87
C ALA A 313 -24.25 1.64 -34.68
N LYS A 314 -23.96 2.06 -35.92
CA LYS A 314 -24.86 2.84 -36.79
C LYS A 314 -25.84 2.00 -37.62
N MET A 315 -25.66 0.68 -37.72
CA MET A 315 -26.54 -0.19 -38.49
C MET A 315 -27.95 -0.24 -37.88
N LYS A 316 -29.02 -0.15 -38.67
CA LYS A 316 -30.41 -0.09 -38.15
C LYS A 316 -31.02 -1.47 -37.81
N GLU A 317 -30.21 -2.52 -37.71
CA GLU A 317 -30.70 -3.86 -37.40
C GLU A 317 -31.38 -3.92 -36.02
N ALA A 318 -32.44 -4.72 -35.93
CA ALA A 318 -33.11 -5.02 -34.67
C ALA A 318 -32.11 -5.71 -33.72
N ARG A 319 -31.76 -5.03 -32.65
CA ARG A 319 -30.77 -5.47 -31.66
C ARG A 319 -31.40 -5.53 -30.28
N LEU A 320 -30.91 -6.44 -29.44
CA LEU A 320 -31.35 -6.46 -28.04
C LEU A 320 -30.88 -5.19 -27.33
N PRO A 321 -31.61 -4.68 -26.31
CA PRO A 321 -31.27 -3.41 -25.65
C PRO A 321 -29.84 -3.35 -25.06
N HIS A 322 -29.28 -4.51 -24.73
CA HIS A 322 -27.96 -4.69 -24.14
C HIS A 322 -26.87 -5.08 -25.16
N GLU A 323 -27.24 -5.35 -26.42
CA GLU A 323 -26.30 -5.60 -27.54
C GLU A 323 -25.69 -4.28 -28.03
N THR A 324 -24.74 -3.76 -27.27
CA THR A 324 -24.05 -2.51 -27.57
C THR A 324 -22.55 -2.72 -27.66
N VAL A 325 -21.85 -1.86 -28.40
CA VAL A 325 -20.37 -1.84 -28.46
C VAL A 325 -19.74 -1.70 -27.07
N ARG A 326 -20.46 -1.11 -26.11
CA ARG A 326 -19.98 -0.92 -24.73
C ARG A 326 -19.87 -2.24 -23.98
N ALA A 327 -20.72 -3.23 -24.27
CA ALA A 327 -20.75 -4.50 -23.54
C ALA A 327 -19.40 -5.23 -23.54
N PRO A 328 -18.77 -5.52 -24.69
CA PRO A 328 -17.47 -6.19 -24.67
C PRO A 328 -16.35 -5.34 -24.06
N VAL A 329 -16.40 -4.01 -24.20
CA VAL A 329 -15.41 -3.11 -23.58
C VAL A 329 -15.53 -3.16 -22.05
N LEU A 330 -16.74 -3.07 -21.50
CA LEU A 330 -16.97 -3.09 -20.06
C LEU A 330 -16.67 -4.46 -19.44
N VAL A 331 -16.98 -5.55 -20.14
CA VAL A 331 -16.63 -6.92 -19.73
C VAL A 331 -15.11 -7.11 -19.72
N ALA A 332 -14.41 -6.72 -20.79
CA ALA A 332 -12.95 -6.85 -20.85
C ALA A 332 -12.24 -5.99 -19.79
N LEU A 333 -12.68 -4.75 -19.59
CA LEU A 333 -12.12 -3.86 -18.56
C LEU A 333 -12.42 -4.38 -17.14
N GLY A 334 -13.62 -4.91 -16.91
CA GLY A 334 -13.99 -5.57 -15.66
C GLY A 334 -13.12 -6.79 -15.37
N ALA A 335 -12.83 -7.61 -16.39
CA ALA A 335 -11.92 -8.76 -16.25
C ALA A 335 -10.51 -8.30 -15.86
N ALA A 336 -9.99 -7.25 -16.49
CA ALA A 336 -8.69 -6.69 -16.13
C ALA A 336 -8.65 -6.21 -14.67
N PHE A 337 -9.68 -5.49 -14.21
CA PHE A 337 -9.77 -5.07 -12.81
C PHE A 337 -9.89 -6.25 -11.84
N ALA A 338 -10.68 -7.27 -12.17
CA ALA A 338 -10.80 -8.47 -11.35
C ALA A 338 -9.46 -9.21 -11.23
N LEU A 339 -8.72 -9.38 -12.32
CA LEU A 339 -7.41 -10.04 -12.32
C LEU A 339 -6.38 -9.26 -11.49
N ILE A 340 -6.33 -7.94 -11.65
CA ILE A 340 -5.46 -7.07 -10.83
C ILE A 340 -5.84 -7.20 -9.35
N ALA A 341 -7.13 -7.18 -9.02
CA ALA A 341 -7.61 -7.31 -7.66
C ALA A 341 -7.25 -8.67 -7.04
N VAL A 342 -7.39 -9.77 -7.78
CA VAL A 342 -6.94 -11.11 -7.33
C VAL A 342 -5.45 -11.13 -7.06
N ALA A 343 -4.62 -10.62 -7.99
CA ALA A 343 -3.18 -10.63 -7.84
C ALA A 343 -2.72 -9.80 -6.61
N LEU A 344 -3.31 -8.61 -6.44
CA LEU A 344 -3.03 -7.75 -5.28
C LEU A 344 -3.51 -8.38 -3.97
N ALA A 345 -4.70 -8.99 -3.96
CA ALA A 345 -5.23 -9.67 -2.77
C ALA A 345 -4.35 -10.86 -2.38
N ALA A 346 -3.99 -11.71 -3.33
CA ALA A 346 -3.16 -12.89 -3.09
C ALA A 346 -1.78 -12.50 -2.55
N ASN A 347 -1.11 -11.52 -3.18
CA ASN A 347 0.18 -11.02 -2.70
C ASN A 347 0.07 -10.39 -1.31
N SER A 348 -0.94 -9.54 -1.08
CA SER A 348 -1.12 -8.88 0.21
C SER A 348 -1.41 -9.89 1.31
N ILE A 349 -2.35 -10.82 1.10
CA ILE A 349 -2.68 -11.88 2.06
C ILE A 349 -1.46 -12.76 2.32
N GLY A 350 -0.70 -13.15 1.29
CA GLY A 350 0.53 -13.92 1.44
C GLY A 350 1.56 -13.22 2.32
N ASN A 351 1.76 -11.90 2.13
CA ASN A 351 2.63 -11.10 2.98
C ASN A 351 2.11 -11.02 4.42
N LEU A 352 0.80 -10.80 4.59
CA LEU A 352 0.17 -10.74 5.91
C LEU A 352 0.25 -12.07 6.65
N CYS A 353 0.12 -13.21 5.96
CA CYS A 353 0.33 -14.54 6.55
C CYS A 353 1.75 -14.72 7.11
N GLN A 354 2.74 -14.02 6.56
CA GLN A 354 4.12 -13.99 7.08
C GLN A 354 4.36 -12.91 8.14
N GLY A 355 3.31 -12.20 8.58
CA GLY A 355 3.45 -11.09 9.50
C GLY A 355 3.99 -9.82 8.84
N LYS A 356 4.12 -9.73 7.50
CA LYS A 356 4.81 -8.63 6.80
C LYS A 356 3.83 -7.68 6.11
N LEU A 357 4.14 -6.38 6.16
CA LEU A 357 3.51 -5.40 5.28
C LEU A 357 4.27 -5.31 3.94
N THR A 358 3.63 -4.79 2.90
CA THR A 358 4.22 -4.54 1.58
C THR A 358 5.50 -3.72 1.69
N ILE A 359 5.52 -2.70 2.55
CA ILE A 359 6.74 -1.90 2.77
C ILE A 359 7.89 -2.72 3.36
N ASP A 360 7.59 -3.73 4.19
CA ASP A 360 8.61 -4.57 4.82
C ASP A 360 9.25 -5.46 3.75
N VAL A 361 8.41 -6.05 2.88
CA VAL A 361 8.85 -6.87 1.74
C VAL A 361 9.69 -6.05 0.76
N GLU A 362 9.24 -4.85 0.38
CA GLU A 362 9.98 -4.01 -0.56
C GLU A 362 11.28 -3.45 0.03
N ARG A 363 11.32 -3.15 1.33
CA ARG A 363 12.59 -2.80 2.01
C ARG A 363 13.58 -3.95 1.98
N HIS A 364 13.12 -5.17 2.29
CA HIS A 364 13.96 -6.36 2.27
C HIS A 364 14.50 -6.65 0.86
N LYS A 365 13.65 -6.59 -0.18
CA LYS A 365 14.08 -6.69 -1.59
C LYS A 365 15.09 -5.61 -1.97
N ALA A 366 14.87 -4.36 -1.55
CA ALA A 366 15.77 -3.25 -1.83
C ALA A 366 17.13 -3.44 -1.13
N PHE A 367 17.13 -3.92 0.11
CA PHE A 367 18.33 -4.28 0.86
C PHE A 367 19.15 -5.35 0.13
N HIS A 368 18.52 -6.47 -0.28
CA HIS A 368 19.22 -7.52 -1.03
C HIS A 368 19.79 -7.04 -2.36
N LYS A 369 19.05 -6.21 -3.11
CA LYS A 369 19.55 -5.61 -4.36
C LYS A 369 20.80 -4.74 -4.12
N LEU A 370 20.86 -4.03 -3.00
CA LEU A 370 22.04 -3.24 -2.63
C LEU A 370 23.21 -4.13 -2.20
N GLN A 371 22.94 -5.18 -1.44
CA GLN A 371 23.93 -6.18 -1.04
C GLN A 371 24.60 -6.83 -2.27
N GLN A 372 23.81 -7.28 -3.24
CA GLN A 372 24.32 -7.84 -4.49
C GLN A 372 25.16 -6.84 -5.29
N ARG A 373 24.77 -5.55 -5.29
CA ARG A 373 25.55 -4.48 -5.94
C ARG A 373 26.86 -4.22 -5.21
N LEU A 374 26.87 -4.27 -3.88
CA LEU A 374 28.07 -4.12 -3.08
C LEU A 374 29.05 -5.27 -3.36
N GLN A 375 28.57 -6.51 -3.36
CA GLN A 375 29.38 -7.69 -3.69
C GLN A 375 29.99 -7.60 -5.09
N LYS A 376 29.22 -7.16 -6.09
CA LYS A 376 29.75 -6.94 -7.46
C LYS A 376 30.83 -5.86 -7.53
N LEU A 377 30.71 -4.79 -6.74
CA LEU A 377 31.74 -3.73 -6.69
C LEU A 377 33.00 -4.21 -5.97
N GLN A 378 32.85 -5.00 -4.91
CA GLN A 378 33.97 -5.61 -4.21
C GLN A 378 34.72 -6.59 -5.12
N ALA A 379 34.00 -7.44 -5.86
CA ALA A 379 34.59 -8.38 -6.81
C ALA A 379 35.29 -7.69 -8.00
N ALA A 380 34.90 -6.46 -8.35
CA ALA A 380 35.51 -5.73 -9.45
C ALA A 380 36.91 -5.16 -9.13
N GLY A 381 37.31 -5.10 -7.86
CA GLY A 381 38.68 -4.77 -7.44
C GLY A 381 39.26 -3.43 -7.93
N LYS A 382 38.43 -2.46 -8.34
CA LYS A 382 38.89 -1.17 -8.87
C LYS A 382 38.93 -0.11 -7.77
N ASP A 383 40.08 0.54 -7.60
CA ASP A 383 40.34 1.60 -6.61
C ASP A 383 39.37 2.80 -6.72
N GLY A 384 38.72 3.00 -7.87
CA GLY A 384 37.73 4.06 -8.09
C GLY A 384 36.32 3.84 -7.52
N HIS A 385 36.07 2.78 -6.72
CA HIS A 385 34.74 2.44 -6.23
C HIS A 385 34.49 2.65 -4.74
N GLU A 386 35.47 3.11 -3.97
CA GLU A 386 35.34 3.25 -2.52
C GLU A 386 34.18 4.18 -2.09
N ALA A 387 34.14 5.40 -2.64
CA ALA A 387 33.06 6.35 -2.34
C ALA A 387 31.66 5.79 -2.66
N LYS A 388 31.55 4.98 -3.72
CA LYS A 388 30.30 4.32 -4.10
C LYS A 388 29.94 3.19 -3.14
N MET A 389 30.92 2.44 -2.65
CA MET A 389 30.71 1.40 -1.62
C MET A 389 30.25 2.00 -0.31
N VAL A 390 30.85 3.11 0.14
CA VAL A 390 30.42 3.85 1.35
C VAL A 390 28.96 4.31 1.22
N LEU A 391 28.60 4.90 0.08
CA LEU A 391 27.21 5.32 -0.18
C LEU A 391 26.23 4.14 -0.20
N ILE A 392 26.64 2.98 -0.74
CA ILE A 392 25.80 1.77 -0.75
C ILE A 392 25.62 1.23 0.66
N ARG A 393 26.69 1.15 1.46
CA ARG A 393 26.63 0.73 2.87
C ARG A 393 25.69 1.62 3.67
N GLN A 394 25.83 2.95 3.56
CA GLN A 394 24.93 3.89 4.22
C GLN A 394 23.45 3.68 3.84
N LYS A 395 23.18 3.36 2.56
CA LYS A 395 21.82 3.03 2.12
C LYS A 395 21.35 1.68 2.65
N MET A 396 22.21 0.69 2.70
CA MET A 396 21.92 -0.61 3.29
C MET A 396 21.56 -0.47 4.76
N ASP A 397 22.30 0.31 5.54
CA ASP A 397 22.02 0.54 6.96
C ASP A 397 20.63 1.16 7.17
N SER A 398 20.23 2.09 6.29
CA SER A 398 18.89 2.70 6.34
C SER A 398 17.75 1.74 5.97
N LEU A 399 18.05 0.68 5.19
CA LEU A 399 17.11 -0.30 4.67
C LEU A 399 17.18 -1.65 5.39
N ALA A 400 18.12 -1.82 6.31
CA ALA A 400 18.38 -3.09 6.96
C ALA A 400 17.10 -3.67 7.58
N PRO A 401 16.88 -4.99 7.46
CA PRO A 401 15.72 -5.68 8.03
C PRO A 401 15.92 -5.91 9.54
N VAL A 402 16.49 -4.94 10.24
CA VAL A 402 16.76 -4.97 11.67
C VAL A 402 16.22 -3.70 12.32
N GLN A 403 15.82 -3.84 13.58
CA GLN A 403 15.39 -2.73 14.42
C GLN A 403 16.17 -2.77 15.73
N PHE A 404 16.42 -1.59 16.29
CA PHE A 404 17.14 -1.45 17.55
C PHE A 404 16.17 -1.01 18.63
N PHE A 405 16.25 -1.66 19.78
CA PHE A 405 15.42 -1.41 20.94
C PHE A 405 16.32 -1.02 22.09
N LYS A 406 16.05 0.14 22.68
CA LYS A 406 16.65 0.55 23.94
C LYS A 406 15.80 -0.06 25.05
N VAL A 407 16.35 -1.06 25.73
CA VAL A 407 15.80 -1.70 26.91
C VAL A 407 16.39 -1.00 28.11
N SER A 408 15.54 -0.52 29.01
CA SER A 408 15.97 0.22 30.18
C SER A 408 15.23 -0.31 31.38
N TRP A 409 15.94 -0.67 32.44
CA TRP A 409 15.33 -1.28 33.61
C TRP A 409 15.92 -0.77 34.92
N LYS A 410 15.12 -0.87 35.98
CA LYS A 410 15.52 -0.52 37.34
C LYS A 410 15.15 -1.66 38.29
N GLU A 411 16.15 -2.14 39.02
CA GLU A 411 15.96 -3.09 40.12
C GLU A 411 15.43 -2.35 41.35
N GLN A 412 14.42 -2.92 42.02
CA GLN A 412 13.90 -2.34 43.25
C GLN A 412 15.02 -2.18 44.30
N GLY A 413 15.06 -1.01 44.94
CA GLY A 413 16.09 -0.67 45.93
C GLY A 413 17.40 -0.11 45.34
N LYS A 414 17.66 -0.26 44.02
CA LYS A 414 18.79 0.41 43.36
C LYS A 414 18.35 1.73 42.76
N THR A 415 19.19 2.76 42.88
CA THR A 415 18.91 4.09 42.29
C THR A 415 19.27 4.14 40.81
N GLU A 416 20.28 3.37 40.39
CA GLU A 416 20.82 3.37 39.04
C GLU A 416 19.91 2.61 38.06
N ARG A 417 19.62 3.25 36.92
CA ARG A 417 18.88 2.64 35.82
C ARG A 417 19.87 2.05 34.83
N ARG A 418 19.74 0.76 34.53
CA ARG A 418 20.54 0.08 33.51
C ARG A 418 19.89 0.25 32.15
N GLU A 419 20.72 0.35 31.11
CA GLU A 419 20.26 0.51 29.74
C GLU A 419 21.09 -0.36 28.80
N GLU A 420 20.42 -1.02 27.86
CA GLU A 420 21.05 -1.84 26.85
C GLU A 420 20.36 -1.65 25.49
N ILE A 421 21.13 -1.76 24.41
CA ILE A 421 20.61 -1.64 23.05
C ILE A 421 20.57 -3.03 22.42
N VAL A 422 19.37 -3.55 22.23
CA VAL A 422 19.14 -4.84 21.60
C VAL A 422 18.86 -4.66 20.12
N ARG A 423 19.44 -5.53 19.29
CA ARG A 423 19.20 -5.57 17.85
C ARG A 423 18.34 -6.79 17.51
N LEU A 424 17.16 -6.57 16.96
CA LEU A 424 16.26 -7.65 16.52
C LEU A 424 16.03 -7.58 15.01
N SER A 425 16.20 -8.71 14.33
CA SER A 425 15.95 -8.85 12.89
C SER A 425 14.52 -9.32 12.59
N VAL A 426 14.02 -9.04 11.38
CA VAL A 426 12.73 -9.55 10.91
C VAL A 426 12.70 -11.08 10.91
N ASP A 427 13.84 -11.71 10.65
CA ASP A 427 13.98 -13.17 10.59
C ASP A 427 13.95 -13.82 11.98
N GLN A 428 14.28 -13.07 13.04
CA GLN A 428 14.12 -13.45 14.46
C GLN A 428 12.68 -13.29 14.96
N GLY A 429 11.68 -13.27 14.05
CA GLY A 429 10.27 -13.22 14.45
C GLY A 429 9.79 -11.86 14.93
N LEU A 430 10.54 -10.77 14.73
CA LEU A 430 10.16 -9.38 15.10
C LEU A 430 8.72 -9.01 14.68
N LEU A 431 8.25 -9.58 13.58
CA LEU A 431 6.96 -9.28 12.97
C LEU A 431 5.96 -10.44 13.03
N PHE A 432 6.36 -11.59 13.58
CA PHE A 432 5.62 -12.84 13.51
C PHE A 432 4.86 -13.11 14.81
N GLN A 433 3.56 -13.40 14.70
CA GLN A 433 2.63 -13.62 15.81
C GLN A 433 2.37 -15.11 16.12
N GLY A 434 3.28 -16.01 15.74
CA GLY A 434 3.21 -17.44 16.10
C GLY A 434 2.68 -18.34 14.99
N SER A 435 1.57 -18.00 14.33
CA SER A 435 1.06 -18.76 13.17
C SER A 435 0.63 -17.87 12.00
N THR A 436 0.47 -18.47 10.83
CA THR A 436 -0.02 -17.76 9.63
C THR A 436 -1.42 -17.18 9.83
N TRP A 437 -2.29 -17.92 10.54
CA TRP A 437 -3.64 -17.47 10.84
C TRP A 437 -3.63 -16.35 11.89
N ASP A 438 -2.78 -16.45 12.91
CA ASP A 438 -2.64 -15.41 13.93
C ASP A 438 -2.19 -14.09 13.31
N ASN A 439 -1.23 -14.13 12.37
CA ASN A 439 -0.83 -12.94 11.64
C ASN A 439 -2.00 -12.33 10.85
N LEU A 440 -2.80 -13.15 10.16
CA LEU A 440 -3.95 -12.66 9.40
C LEU A 440 -5.02 -12.07 10.32
N ARG A 441 -5.33 -12.74 11.44
CA ARG A 441 -6.25 -12.26 12.47
C ARG A 441 -5.79 -10.92 13.03
N TYR A 442 -4.51 -10.84 13.33
CA TYR A 442 -3.87 -9.67 13.91
C TYR A 442 -4.00 -8.44 12.99
N PHE A 443 -3.84 -8.62 11.67
CA PHE A 443 -3.97 -7.52 10.71
C PHE A 443 -5.41 -7.20 10.29
N LEU A 444 -6.29 -8.20 10.18
CA LEU A 444 -7.63 -8.02 9.58
C LEU A 444 -8.78 -8.02 10.61
N TRP A 445 -8.56 -8.55 11.81
CA TRP A 445 -9.58 -8.78 12.83
C TRP A 445 -9.29 -8.20 14.21
N SER A 446 -8.13 -7.55 14.40
CA SER A 446 -7.83 -6.92 15.69
C SER A 446 -8.92 -5.90 16.05
N ASN A 447 -9.74 -6.26 17.04
CA ASN A 447 -10.61 -5.34 17.73
C ASN A 447 -9.71 -4.51 18.65
N SER A 448 -9.90 -3.20 18.61
CA SER A 448 -8.95 -2.15 18.99
C SER A 448 -8.44 -2.12 20.43
N GLU A 449 -8.73 -3.11 21.27
CA GLU A 449 -8.58 -2.96 22.73
C GLU A 449 -7.33 -3.61 23.32
N THR A 450 -6.81 -4.72 22.79
CA THR A 450 -5.74 -5.45 23.50
C THR A 450 -4.46 -5.66 22.68
N ASN A 451 -4.55 -5.91 21.37
CA ASN A 451 -3.39 -6.22 20.54
C ASN A 451 -3.36 -5.40 19.26
N HIS A 452 -2.65 -4.28 19.30
CA HIS A 452 -2.50 -3.38 18.18
C HIS A 452 -1.52 -3.93 17.14
N ALA A 453 -1.83 -3.84 15.85
CA ALA A 453 -1.02 -4.42 14.75
C ALA A 453 0.44 -3.91 14.60
N TRP A 454 0.81 -2.94 15.44
CA TRP A 454 2.12 -2.26 15.51
C TRP A 454 2.80 -2.46 16.87
N SER A 455 2.29 -3.35 17.74
CA SER A 455 3.00 -3.81 18.94
C SER A 455 4.05 -4.85 18.59
N LEU A 456 5.00 -5.06 19.49
CA LEU A 456 5.86 -6.24 19.43
C LEU A 456 5.00 -7.48 19.73
N SER A 457 5.27 -8.60 19.06
CA SER A 457 4.72 -9.89 19.46
C SER A 457 5.37 -10.34 20.77
N ASP A 458 4.71 -11.23 21.51
CA ASP A 458 5.27 -11.80 22.74
C ASP A 458 6.57 -12.57 22.45
N SER A 459 6.68 -13.22 21.29
CA SER A 459 7.91 -13.87 20.84
C SER A 459 9.04 -12.87 20.63
N ALA A 460 8.77 -11.75 19.94
CA ALA A 460 9.75 -10.69 19.74
C ALA A 460 10.15 -10.05 21.08
N LEU A 461 9.20 -9.90 22.00
CA LEU A 461 9.44 -9.36 23.33
C LEU A 461 10.35 -10.29 24.15
N ARG A 462 10.11 -11.61 24.13
CA ARG A 462 10.99 -12.60 24.76
C ARG A 462 12.40 -12.54 24.18
N SER A 463 12.54 -12.53 22.86
CA SER A 463 13.86 -12.40 22.24
C SER A 463 14.58 -11.11 22.64
N VAL A 464 13.86 -9.99 22.81
CA VAL A 464 14.45 -8.75 23.33
C VAL A 464 14.93 -8.91 24.76
N LEU A 465 14.16 -9.59 25.62
CA LEU A 465 14.53 -9.81 27.03
C LEU A 465 15.69 -10.81 27.18
N GLU A 466 15.70 -11.87 26.36
CA GLU A 466 16.75 -12.89 26.31
C GLU A 466 18.11 -12.26 25.98
N GLU A 467 18.16 -11.38 24.98
CA GLU A 467 19.38 -10.67 24.59
C GLU A 467 19.90 -9.73 25.69
N THR A 468 19.03 -9.22 26.57
CA THR A 468 19.45 -8.41 27.73
C THR A 468 19.83 -9.21 28.98
N SER A 469 19.84 -10.55 28.90
CA SER A 469 19.99 -11.43 30.08
C SER A 469 18.95 -11.18 31.18
N LEU A 470 17.80 -10.58 30.84
CA LEU A 470 16.66 -10.38 31.74
C LEU A 470 15.66 -11.54 31.67
N ALA A 471 15.82 -12.46 30.72
CA ALA A 471 15.02 -13.67 30.63
C ALA A 471 15.49 -14.71 31.65
N PHE A 472 14.52 -15.27 32.38
CA PHE A 472 14.68 -16.40 33.30
C PHE A 472 14.15 -17.68 32.68
#